data_AF-A0A542ZNL3-F1
#
_entry.id   AF-A0A542ZNL3-F1
#
_cell.length_a   1.000
_cell.length_b   1.000
_cell.length_c   1.000
_cell.angle_alpha   90.00
_cell.angle_beta   90.00
_cell.angle_gamma   90.00
#
_symmetry.space_group_name_H-M   'P 1'
#
loop_
_entity.id
_entity.type
_entity.pdbx_description
1 polymer ?
#
loop_
_entity_poly.entity_id
_entity_poly.type
_entity_poly.pdbx_seq_one_letter_code
_entity_poly.pdbx_strand_id
1 'polypeptide(L)'
;MALSDALTTMSVQAKDAEDQFKAAQSEQRAKLELAISKARESAEQRSRHMRSQADQTKVEVSAWWRDLQHQWDEQAQQVRSHLEAKREEHDAKRAAIQADVAEADAETAISIAIAAIEEAEYAALDALLLRDKANELAVAQ
;
A
#
# COMPACT_ATOMS: atom_id res chain seq x y z
N MET A 1 -9.98 -12.32 7.80
CA MET A 1 -8.79 -12.23 8.67
C MET A 1 -9.14 -11.34 9.85
N ALA A 2 -8.60 -11.57 11.04
CA ALA A 2 -8.75 -10.61 12.13
C ALA A 2 -7.92 -9.35 11.83
N LEU A 3 -8.34 -8.18 12.34
CA LEU A 3 -7.58 -6.93 12.16
C LEU A 3 -6.13 -7.09 12.64
N SER A 4 -5.93 -7.80 13.76
CA SER A 4 -4.61 -8.11 14.31
C SER A 4 -3.70 -8.82 13.31
N ASP A 5 -4.24 -9.77 12.55
CA ASP A 5 -3.47 -10.55 11.57
C ASP A 5 -3.09 -9.68 10.36
N ALA A 6 -4.01 -8.79 9.94
CA ALA A 6 -3.76 -7.84 8.87
C ALA A 6 -2.68 -6.80 9.25
N LEU A 7 -2.76 -6.25 10.47
CA LEU A 7 -1.75 -5.32 11.00
C LEU A 7 -0.39 -6.00 11.16
N THR A 8 -0.35 -7.24 11.63
CA THR A 8 0.89 -8.02 11.73
C THR A 8 1.53 -8.23 10.36
N THR A 9 0.71 -8.60 9.37
CA THR A 9 1.17 -8.77 7.98
C THR A 9 1.74 -7.47 7.42
N MET A 10 1.08 -6.33 7.67
CA MET A 10 1.59 -5.02 7.26
C MET A 10 2.92 -4.66 7.91
N SER A 11 3.05 -4.88 9.22
CA SER A 11 4.30 -4.59 9.95
C SER A 11 5.48 -5.34 9.35
N VAL A 12 5.31 -6.63 9.05
CA VAL A 12 6.34 -7.45 8.37
C VAL A 12 6.67 -6.88 6.98
N GLN A 13 5.67 -6.53 6.18
CA GLN A 13 5.90 -5.99 4.84
C GLN A 13 6.60 -4.63 4.84
N ALA A 14 6.27 -3.76 5.80
CA ALA A 14 6.94 -2.47 5.96
C ALA A 14 8.41 -2.66 6.36
N LYS A 15 8.68 -3.58 7.30
CA LYS A 15 10.04 -3.96 7.72
C LYS A 15 10.86 -4.52 6.55
N ASP A 16 10.29 -5.41 5.75
CA ASP A 16 10.94 -6.00 4.58
C ASP A 16 11.29 -4.94 3.53
N ALA A 17 10.41 -3.96 3.31
CA ALA A 17 10.66 -2.85 2.38
C ALA A 17 11.79 -1.93 2.88
N GLU A 18 11.79 -1.61 4.17
CA GLU A 18 12.86 -0.85 4.83
C GLU A 18 14.22 -1.56 4.67
N ASP A 19 14.29 -2.85 4.97
CA ASP A 19 15.53 -3.62 4.90
C ASP A 19 16.05 -3.75 3.45
N GLN A 20 15.14 -3.94 2.48
CA GLN A 20 15.51 -3.94 1.05
C GLN A 20 16.05 -2.58 0.60
N PHE A 21 15.44 -1.48 1.04
CA PHE A 21 15.92 -0.14 0.71
C PHE A 21 17.31 0.15 1.32
N LYS A 22 17.51 -0.20 2.60
CA LYS A 22 18.82 -0.07 3.26
C LYS A 22 19.90 -0.89 2.57
N ALA A 23 19.59 -2.13 2.18
CA ALA A 23 20.50 -2.98 1.42
C ALA A 23 20.86 -2.32 0.07
N ALA A 24 19.84 -1.87 -0.68
CA ALA A 24 20.02 -1.21 -1.98
C ALA A 24 20.90 0.04 -1.90
N GLN A 25 20.78 0.83 -0.82
CA GLN A 25 21.59 2.04 -0.60
C GLN A 25 23.10 1.75 -0.44
N SER A 26 23.47 0.51 -0.08
CA SER A 26 24.85 0.10 0.20
C SER A 26 25.52 -0.71 -0.92
N GLU A 27 24.83 -1.01 -2.03
CA GLU A 27 25.24 -2.01 -3.01
C GLU A 27 25.38 -1.50 -4.48
N GLN A 28 26.09 -2.26 -5.32
CA GLN A 28 26.28 -1.96 -6.75
C GLN A 28 24.96 -1.99 -7.56
N ARG A 29 24.90 -1.16 -8.62
CA ARG A 29 23.76 -0.93 -9.54
C ARG A 29 22.94 -2.18 -9.93
N ALA A 30 23.59 -3.32 -10.18
CA ALA A 30 22.90 -4.56 -10.56
C ALA A 30 21.98 -5.12 -9.46
N LYS A 31 22.33 -4.94 -8.17
CA LYS A 31 21.47 -5.35 -7.06
C LYS A 31 20.34 -4.35 -6.80
N LEU A 32 20.56 -3.07 -7.13
CA LEU A 32 19.52 -2.04 -7.14
C LEU A 32 18.42 -2.38 -8.16
N GLU A 33 18.81 -2.81 -9.36
CA GLU A 33 17.87 -3.26 -10.40
C GLU A 33 17.03 -4.47 -9.95
N LEU A 34 17.66 -5.43 -9.27
CA LEU A 34 16.97 -6.58 -8.68
C LEU A 34 15.97 -6.18 -7.59
N ALA A 35 16.37 -5.29 -6.68
CA ALA A 35 15.50 -4.77 -5.62
C ALA A 35 14.26 -4.08 -6.21
N ILE A 36 14.44 -3.30 -7.29
CA ILE A 36 13.34 -2.62 -7.96
C ILE A 36 12.40 -3.62 -8.64
N SER A 37 12.93 -4.67 -9.28
CA SER A 37 12.11 -5.74 -9.86
C SER A 37 11.25 -6.44 -8.80
N LYS A 38 11.85 -6.77 -7.64
CA LYS A 38 11.15 -7.43 -6.54
C LYS A 38 10.06 -6.54 -5.92
N ALA A 39 10.34 -5.26 -5.77
CA ALA A 39 9.36 -4.28 -5.30
C ALA A 39 8.17 -4.16 -6.26
N ARG A 40 8.44 -4.17 -7.58
CA ARG A 40 7.42 -4.17 -8.63
C ARG A 40 6.54 -5.41 -8.57
N GLU A 41 7.13 -6.60 -8.55
CA GLU A 41 6.38 -7.86 -8.47
C GLU A 41 5.49 -7.91 -7.23
N SER A 42 6.01 -7.45 -6.09
CA SER A 42 5.26 -7.38 -4.83
C SER A 42 4.10 -6.37 -4.90
N ALA A 43 4.29 -5.25 -5.60
CA ALA A 43 3.21 -4.27 -5.84
C ALA A 43 2.13 -4.83 -6.78
N GLU A 44 2.52 -5.55 -7.84
CA GLU A 44 1.59 -6.20 -8.77
C GLU A 44 0.80 -7.34 -8.11
N GLN A 45 1.46 -8.16 -7.29
CA GLN A 45 0.78 -9.21 -6.51
C GLN A 45 -0.24 -8.61 -5.54
N ARG A 46 0.09 -7.50 -4.86
CA ARG A 46 -0.84 -6.80 -3.96
C ARG A 46 -2.04 -6.23 -4.71
N SER A 47 -1.82 -5.57 -5.85
CA SER A 47 -2.92 -5.07 -6.69
C SER A 47 -3.84 -6.20 -7.17
N ARG A 48 -3.28 -7.34 -7.62
CA ARG A 48 -4.07 -8.54 -7.98
C ARG A 48 -4.86 -9.10 -6.80
N HIS A 49 -4.25 -9.16 -5.62
CA HIS A 49 -4.91 -9.65 -4.41
C HIS A 49 -6.05 -8.75 -3.96
N MET A 50 -5.86 -7.42 -4.00
CA MET A 50 -6.91 -6.45 -3.69
C MET A 50 -8.12 -6.57 -4.62
N ARG A 51 -7.89 -6.73 -5.94
CA ARG A 51 -8.97 -6.94 -6.91
C ARG A 51 -9.74 -8.24 -6.61
N SER A 52 -9.01 -9.33 -6.33
CA SER A 52 -9.63 -10.62 -6.01
C SER A 52 -10.43 -10.61 -4.70
N GLN A 53 -9.99 -9.86 -3.68
CA GLN A 53 -10.75 -9.74 -2.41
C GLN A 53 -12.04 -8.94 -2.58
N ALA A 54 -12.00 -7.87 -3.39
CA ALA A 54 -13.19 -7.08 -3.71
C ALA A 54 -14.27 -7.93 -4.42
N ASP A 55 -13.86 -8.86 -5.29
CA ASP A 55 -14.78 -9.76 -6.00
C ASP A 55 -15.31 -10.92 -5.13
N GLN A 56 -14.54 -11.38 -4.14
CA GLN A 56 -14.88 -12.56 -3.33
C GLN A 56 -15.69 -12.24 -2.08
N THR A 57 -15.57 -11.03 -1.54
CA THR A 57 -16.24 -10.68 -0.28
C THR A 57 -17.64 -10.16 -0.60
N LYS A 58 -18.68 -10.99 -0.42
CA LYS A 58 -20.10 -10.56 -0.46
C LYS A 58 -20.49 -9.55 0.64
N VAL A 59 -19.55 -9.18 1.50
CA VAL A 59 -19.70 -8.06 2.43
C VAL A 59 -19.63 -6.81 1.58
N GLU A 60 -20.65 -5.96 1.64
CA GLU A 60 -20.58 -4.62 1.07
C GLU A 60 -19.44 -3.86 1.77
N VAL A 61 -18.22 -4.01 1.26
CA VAL A 61 -17.19 -2.98 1.40
C VAL A 61 -17.86 -1.70 0.90
N SER A 62 -17.90 -0.67 1.73
CA SER A 62 -18.63 0.55 1.41
C SER A 62 -18.21 1.05 0.03
N ALA A 63 -19.15 1.63 -0.73
CA ALA A 63 -18.85 2.14 -2.08
C ALA A 63 -17.63 3.08 -2.07
N TRP A 64 -17.47 3.85 -0.99
CA TRP A 64 -16.33 4.71 -0.74
C TRP A 64 -14.97 3.96 -0.75
N TRP A 65 -14.85 2.82 -0.08
CA TRP A 65 -13.61 2.05 -0.06
C TRP A 65 -13.28 1.42 -1.43
N ARG A 66 -14.31 1.03 -2.20
CA ARG A 66 -14.11 0.53 -3.57
C ARG A 66 -13.63 1.62 -4.52
N ASP A 67 -14.20 2.83 -4.42
CA ASP A 67 -13.79 3.98 -5.23
C ASP A 67 -12.35 4.38 -4.91
N LEU A 68 -11.97 4.38 -3.63
CA LEU A 68 -10.59 4.65 -3.21
C LEU A 68 -9.61 3.60 -3.75
N GLN A 69 -9.98 2.31 -3.70
CA GLN A 69 -9.17 1.24 -4.28
C GLN A 69 -8.96 1.42 -5.80
N HIS A 70 -10.02 1.80 -6.54
CA HIS A 70 -9.92 2.04 -7.97
C HIS A 70 -9.00 3.22 -8.29
N GLN A 71 -9.19 4.35 -7.59
CA GLN A 71 -8.34 5.52 -7.74
C GLN A 71 -6.88 5.21 -7.41
N TRP A 72 -6.63 4.45 -6.34
CA TRP A 72 -5.28 4.02 -5.97
C TRP A 72 -4.62 3.15 -7.04
N ASP A 73 -5.35 2.17 -7.61
CA ASP A 73 -4.81 1.30 -8.67
C ASP A 73 -4.43 2.11 -9.93
N GLU A 74 -5.26 3.10 -10.32
CA GLU A 74 -4.97 4.02 -11.42
C GLU A 74 -3.75 4.89 -11.13
N GLN A 75 -3.70 5.53 -9.96
CA GLN A 75 -2.58 6.40 -9.56
C GLN A 75 -1.27 5.62 -9.45
N ALA A 76 -1.30 4.42 -8.85
CA ALA A 76 -0.12 3.55 -8.75
C ALA A 76 0.37 3.09 -10.13
N GLN A 77 -0.52 2.85 -11.11
CA GLN A 77 -0.12 2.57 -12.48
C GLN A 77 0.51 3.78 -13.17
N GLN A 78 -0.04 4.99 -12.99
CA GLN A 78 0.53 6.21 -13.53
C GLN A 78 1.93 6.47 -12.98
N VAL A 79 2.13 6.37 -11.67
CA VAL A 79 3.44 6.53 -11.02
C VAL A 79 4.46 5.53 -11.59
N ARG A 80 4.09 4.24 -11.70
CA ARG A 80 4.96 3.21 -12.30
C ARG A 80 5.34 3.53 -13.75
N SER A 81 4.36 3.92 -14.58
CA SER A 81 4.62 4.27 -15.98
C SER A 81 5.53 5.50 -16.11
N HIS A 82 5.34 6.51 -15.25
CA HIS A 82 6.22 7.69 -15.19
C HIS A 82 7.65 7.34 -14.77
N LEU A 83 7.82 6.47 -13.77
CA LEU A 83 9.13 5.99 -13.33
C LEU A 83 9.86 5.19 -14.44
N GLU A 84 9.12 4.39 -15.22
CA GLU A 84 9.68 3.64 -16.35
C GLU A 84 10.10 4.55 -17.50
N ALA A 85 9.25 5.48 -17.92
CA ALA A 85 9.54 6.41 -19.02
C ALA A 85 10.77 7.30 -18.73
N LYS A 86 10.99 7.63 -17.46
CA LYS A 86 12.09 8.51 -17.01
C LYS A 86 13.45 7.80 -16.98
N ARG A 87 13.50 6.46 -16.89
CA ARG A 87 14.75 5.68 -16.85
C ARG A 87 15.58 5.75 -18.14
N GLU A 88 14.99 6.17 -19.25
CA GLU A 88 15.67 6.32 -20.54
C GLU A 88 16.34 7.70 -20.72
N GLU A 89 16.20 8.61 -19.76
CA GLU A 89 16.78 9.97 -19.84
C GLU A 89 18.29 9.95 -19.53
N HIS A 90 19.12 10.39 -20.49
CA HIS A 90 20.59 10.36 -20.38
C HIS A 90 21.22 11.64 -19.79
N ASP A 91 20.41 12.64 -19.42
CA ASP A 91 20.87 13.90 -18.83
C ASP A 91 21.00 13.78 -17.30
N ALA A 92 22.21 13.94 -16.77
CA ALA A 92 22.50 13.79 -15.35
C ALA A 92 21.71 14.76 -14.44
N LYS A 93 21.43 15.99 -14.90
CA LYS A 93 20.63 16.95 -14.12
C LYS A 93 19.17 16.52 -14.08
N ARG A 94 18.65 16.03 -15.21
CA ARG A 94 17.28 15.50 -15.25
C ARG A 94 17.14 14.21 -14.45
N ALA A 95 18.13 13.32 -14.50
CA ALA A 95 18.15 12.11 -13.68
C ALA A 95 18.12 12.42 -12.16
N ALA A 96 18.85 13.44 -11.71
CA ALA A 96 18.82 13.88 -10.31
C ALA A 96 17.43 14.43 -9.92
N ILE A 97 16.85 15.32 -10.72
CA ILE A 97 15.49 15.85 -10.49
C ILE A 97 14.45 14.73 -10.48
N GLN A 98 14.61 13.72 -11.33
CA GLN A 98 13.70 12.57 -11.37
C GLN A 98 13.84 11.69 -10.12
N ALA A 99 15.04 11.54 -9.57
CA ALA A 99 15.25 10.86 -8.30
C ALA A 99 14.57 11.63 -7.15
N ASP A 100 14.75 12.95 -7.07
CA ASP A 100 14.10 13.79 -6.05
C ASP A 100 12.56 13.66 -6.10
N VAL A 101 11.99 13.66 -7.30
CA VAL A 101 10.54 13.45 -7.49
C VAL A 101 10.11 12.05 -7.05
N ALA A 102 10.89 11.01 -7.39
CA ALA A 102 10.58 9.64 -6.99
C ALA A 102 10.65 9.44 -5.46
N GLU A 103 11.59 10.11 -4.80
CA GLU A 103 11.70 10.12 -3.34
C GLU A 103 10.49 10.83 -2.70
N ALA A 104 10.09 11.99 -3.21
CA ALA A 104 8.90 12.71 -2.73
C ALA A 104 7.59 11.93 -2.97
N ASP A 105 7.46 11.24 -4.10
CA ASP A 105 6.32 10.35 -4.39
C ASP A 105 6.30 9.18 -3.40
N ALA A 106 7.46 8.62 -3.05
CA ALA A 106 7.56 7.54 -2.06
C ALA A 106 7.18 8.00 -0.65
N GLU A 107 7.62 9.18 -0.21
CA GLU A 107 7.24 9.78 1.07
C GLU A 107 5.72 10.03 1.16
N THR A 108 5.13 10.53 0.08
CA THR A 108 3.69 10.75 -0.02
C THR A 108 2.92 9.42 0.07
N ALA A 109 3.38 8.39 -0.64
CA ALA A 109 2.77 7.06 -0.59
C ALA A 109 2.84 6.44 0.82
N ILE A 110 3.96 6.61 1.54
CA ILE A 110 4.10 6.18 2.94
C ILE A 110 3.09 6.92 3.83
N SER A 111 2.94 8.24 3.66
CA SER A 111 2.00 9.04 4.44
C SER A 111 0.56 8.59 4.25
N ILE A 112 0.17 8.28 3.00
CA ILE A 112 -1.16 7.73 2.70
C ILE A 112 -1.33 6.35 3.33
N ALA A 113 -0.30 5.48 3.27
CA ALA A 113 -0.36 4.16 3.88
C ALA A 113 -0.55 4.23 5.40
N ILE A 114 0.13 5.17 6.08
CA ILE A 114 -0.03 5.39 7.52
C ILE A 114 -1.46 5.83 7.84
N ALA A 115 -1.99 6.83 7.13
CA ALA A 115 -3.37 7.27 7.32
C ALA A 115 -4.40 6.15 7.10
N ALA A 116 -4.16 5.28 6.11
CA ALA A 116 -5.02 4.13 5.86
C ALA A 116 -5.02 3.10 7.00
N ILE A 117 -3.88 2.92 7.70
CA ILE A 117 -3.82 2.06 8.90
C ILE A 117 -4.68 2.65 10.02
N GLU A 118 -4.53 3.95 10.27
CA GLU A 118 -5.26 4.67 11.33
C GLU A 118 -6.77 4.58 11.10
N GLU A 119 -7.24 4.77 9.87
CA GLU A 119 -8.65 4.60 9.50
C GLU A 119 -9.15 3.15 9.65
N ALA A 120 -8.30 2.17 9.31
CA ALA A 120 -8.65 0.76 9.48
C ALA A 120 -8.79 0.36 10.96
N GLU A 121 -7.91 0.89 11.82
CA GLU A 121 -8.01 0.73 13.27
C GLU A 121 -9.31 1.35 13.80
N TYR A 122 -9.59 2.60 13.43
CA TYR A 122 -10.81 3.31 13.81
C TYR A 122 -12.07 2.51 13.43
N ALA A 123 -12.19 2.09 12.16
CA ALA A 123 -13.36 1.36 11.68
C ALA A 123 -13.55 0.02 12.40
N ALA A 124 -12.46 -0.67 12.75
CA ALA A 124 -12.54 -1.94 13.46
C ALA A 124 -12.96 -1.75 14.93
N LEU A 125 -12.47 -0.71 15.60
CA LEU A 125 -12.89 -0.35 16.95
C LEU A 125 -14.38 0.04 16.99
N ASP A 126 -14.85 0.82 16.01
CA ASP A 126 -16.27 1.19 15.88
C ASP A 126 -17.15 -0.05 15.65
N ALA A 127 -16.71 -0.98 14.80
CA ALA A 127 -17.42 -2.25 14.59
C ALA A 127 -17.53 -3.10 15.86
N LEU A 128 -16.51 -3.11 16.73
CA LEU A 128 -16.56 -3.78 18.02
C LEU A 128 -17.60 -3.12 18.95
N LEU A 129 -17.62 -1.79 19.01
CA LEU A 129 -18.60 -1.03 19.80
C LEU A 129 -20.04 -1.30 19.33
N LEU A 130 -20.27 -1.31 18.02
CA LEU A 130 -21.58 -1.60 17.44
C LEU A 130 -22.05 -3.04 17.75
N ARG A 131 -21.13 -4.00 17.75
CA ARG A 131 -21.44 -5.38 18.16
C ARG A 131 -21.79 -5.50 19.62
N ASP A 132 -21.06 -4.81 20.49
CA ASP A 132 -21.34 -4.80 21.92
C ASP A 132 -22.73 -4.22 22.21
N LYS A 133 -23.04 -3.07 21.61
CA LYS A 133 -24.36 -2.45 21.67
C LYS A 133 -25.47 -3.36 21.13
N ALA A 134 -25.22 -4.10 20.05
CA ALA A 134 -26.19 -5.06 19.52
C ALA A 134 -26.46 -6.20 20.51
N ASN A 135 -25.42 -6.69 21.20
CA ASN A 135 -25.56 -7.73 22.23
C ASN A 135 -26.35 -7.21 23.44
N GLU A 136 -26.08 -5.99 23.92
CA GLU A 136 -26.84 -5.37 25.02
C GLU A 136 -28.33 -5.29 24.70
N LEU A 137 -28.68 -4.83 23.50
CA LEU A 137 -30.06 -4.73 23.04
C LEU A 137 -30.74 -6.10 22.91
N ALA A 138 -30.00 -7.13 22.52
CA ALA A 138 -30.52 -8.50 22.42
C ALA A 138 -30.78 -9.15 23.78
N VAL A 139 -30.03 -8.78 24.82
CA VAL A 139 -30.21 -9.29 26.20
C VAL A 139 -31.30 -8.53 26.95
N ALA A 140 -31.61 -7.30 26.54
CA ALA A 140 -32.69 -6.48 27.10
C ALA A 140 -34.10 -6.84 26.55
N GLN A 141 -34.21 -7.78 25.61
CA GLN A 141 -35.46 -8.32 25.06
C GLN A 141 -35.85 -9.64 25.72
#